data_AF-A0A8S3UV35-F1
#
_entry.id   AF-A0A8S3UV35-F1
#
_cell.length_a   1.000
_cell.length_b   1.000
_cell.length_c   1.000
_cell.angle_alpha   90.00
_cell.angle_beta   90.00
_cell.angle_gamma   90.00
#
_symmetry.space_group_name_H-M   'P 1'
#
loop_
_entity.id
_entity.type
_entity.pdbx_description
1 polymer ?
#
loop_
_entity_poly.entity_id
_entity_poly.type
_entity_poly.pdbx_seq_one_letter_code
_entity_poly.pdbx_strand_id
1 'polypeptide(L)'
;MKENLSRRDKLFLDFIHEFELHIPESNECDTYFHHSGKCSSRIDYILQSNHNIINQFVNLERDYMNTSQHDPVMALVKVSITAKQIEENNHINSKKINWEKVNRTKYQSMLYEKFQLIDIDNLDINISNVNIFTEMLCNIIDTSAKECAKPNKQKSRPRKRYWPDEIKKACCENKHHF
;
A
#
# COMPACT_ATOMS: atom_id res chain seq x y z
N MET A 1 23.52 39.20 21.83
CA MET A 1 23.37 40.19 20.72
C MET A 1 21.94 40.08 20.23
N LYS A 2 21.18 41.18 20.16
CA LYS A 2 19.88 41.17 19.47
C LYS A 2 20.20 41.31 17.98
N GLU A 3 20.04 40.24 17.22
CA GLU A 3 20.14 40.32 15.76
C GLU A 3 19.07 41.28 15.25
N ASN A 4 19.48 42.33 14.55
CA ASN A 4 18.56 43.25 13.89
C ASN A 4 17.98 42.53 12.67
N LEU A 5 16.87 41.83 12.88
CA LEU A 5 16.10 41.19 11.81
C LEU A 5 15.71 42.23 10.75
N SER A 6 15.89 41.89 9.48
CA SER A 6 15.49 42.76 8.38
C SER A 6 13.96 42.90 8.34
N ARG A 7 13.44 43.92 7.63
CA ARG A 7 12.00 44.07 7.44
C ARG A 7 11.37 42.80 6.82
N ARG A 8 12.09 42.15 5.90
CA ARG A 8 11.64 40.90 5.27
C ARG A 8 11.52 39.79 6.30
N ASP A 9 12.51 39.63 7.15
CA ASP A 9 12.52 38.54 8.14
C ASP A 9 11.42 38.74 9.19
N LYS A 10 11.14 40.00 9.58
CA LYS A 10 10.01 40.31 10.46
C LYS A 10 8.67 39.92 9.84
N LEU A 11 8.41 40.34 8.59
CA LEU A 11 7.17 40.01 7.90
C LEU A 11 7.00 38.50 7.70
N PHE A 12 8.10 37.78 7.45
CA PHE A 12 8.08 36.33 7.31
C PHE A 12 7.77 35.63 8.64
N LEU A 13 8.37 36.09 9.75
CA LEU A 13 8.06 35.56 11.08
C LEU A 13 6.63 35.89 11.53
N ASP A 14 6.14 37.10 11.21
CA ASP A 14 4.76 37.50 11.46
C ASP A 14 3.78 36.57 10.72
N PHE A 15 4.07 36.25 9.45
CA PHE A 15 3.30 35.28 8.66
C PHE A 15 3.32 33.87 9.28
N ILE A 16 4.49 33.37 9.68
CA ILE A 16 4.60 32.05 10.32
C ILE A 16 3.74 32.00 11.59
N HIS A 17 3.78 33.06 12.39
CA HIS A 17 3.01 33.16 13.63
C HIS A 17 1.50 33.28 13.37
N GLU A 18 1.08 34.15 12.44
CA GLU A 18 -0.33 34.37 12.09
C GLU A 18 -1.03 33.10 11.62
N PHE A 19 -0.33 32.25 10.86
CA PHE A 19 -0.88 31.03 10.28
C PHE A 19 -0.55 29.75 11.09
N GLU A 20 -0.01 29.90 12.31
CA GLU A 20 0.39 28.78 13.17
C GLU A 20 1.27 27.74 12.44
N LEU A 21 2.21 28.24 11.64
CA LEU A 21 3.20 27.44 10.95
C LEU A 21 4.46 27.32 11.81
N HIS A 22 5.28 26.31 11.54
CA HIS A 22 6.61 26.20 12.09
C HIS A 22 7.61 25.77 11.02
N ILE A 23 8.86 26.19 11.19
CA ILE A 23 10.00 25.70 10.43
C ILE A 23 10.56 24.51 11.20
N PRO A 24 10.57 23.29 10.63
CA PRO A 24 11.02 22.11 11.36
C PRO A 24 12.51 22.17 11.70
N GLU A 25 12.86 21.68 12.90
CA GLU A 25 14.20 21.82 13.49
C GLU A 25 15.33 21.23 12.64
N SER A 26 15.05 20.23 11.80
CA SER A 26 16.04 19.56 10.95
C SER A 26 16.46 20.35 9.70
N ASN A 27 15.88 21.51 9.43
CA ASN A 27 16.18 22.36 8.26
C ASN A 27 17.34 23.34 8.53
N GLU A 28 18.47 22.87 9.06
CA GLU A 28 19.62 23.73 9.44
C GLU A 28 20.66 23.95 8.32
N CYS A 29 20.49 23.31 7.15
CA CYS A 29 21.43 23.45 6.04
C CYS A 29 21.18 24.73 5.22
N ASP A 30 22.25 25.31 4.69
CA ASP A 30 22.15 26.35 3.68
C ASP A 30 21.57 25.78 2.39
N THR A 31 20.65 26.52 1.77
CA THR A 31 19.94 26.08 0.56
C THR A 31 20.40 26.85 -0.67
N TYR A 32 21.02 28.01 -0.49
CA TYR A 32 21.58 28.83 -1.56
C TYR A 32 23.07 29.02 -1.38
N PHE A 33 23.81 28.82 -2.46
CA PHE A 33 25.25 29.01 -2.54
C PHE A 33 25.56 29.93 -3.70
N HIS A 34 26.09 31.10 -3.38
CA HIS A 34 26.53 32.04 -4.39
C HIS A 34 27.60 31.39 -5.29
N HIS A 35 27.60 31.70 -6.60
CA HIS A 35 28.54 31.09 -7.56
C HIS A 35 30.02 31.24 -7.18
N SER A 36 30.36 32.21 -6.32
CA SER A 36 31.71 32.42 -5.82
C SER A 36 32.12 31.46 -4.71
N GLY A 37 31.20 30.66 -4.15
CA GLY A 37 31.44 29.72 -3.05
C GLY A 37 31.74 30.38 -1.69
N LYS A 38 31.73 31.71 -1.61
CA LYS A 38 32.10 32.48 -0.40
C LYS A 38 30.94 32.84 0.51
N CYS A 39 29.73 32.79 -0.04
CA CYS A 39 28.50 33.15 0.66
C CYS A 39 27.49 32.03 0.46
N SER A 40 26.98 31.51 1.56
CA SER A 40 25.86 30.60 1.59
C SER A 40 24.77 31.18 2.48
N SER A 41 23.53 30.84 2.19
CA SER A 41 22.39 31.29 2.97
C SER A 41 21.25 30.30 2.87
N ARG A 42 20.51 30.15 3.95
CA ARG A 42 19.20 29.48 3.96
C ARG A 42 18.11 30.46 3.57
N ILE A 43 17.55 30.28 2.38
CA ILE A 43 16.45 31.11 1.87
C ILE A 43 15.26 30.30 1.36
N ASP A 44 15.41 28.98 1.26
CA ASP A 44 14.35 28.05 0.90
C ASP A 44 13.88 27.31 2.15
N TYR A 45 12.57 27.30 2.39
CA TYR A 45 11.98 26.77 3.62
C TYR A 45 10.82 25.84 3.30
N ILE A 46 10.73 24.76 4.05
CA ILE A 46 9.51 23.96 4.15
C ILE A 46 8.80 24.38 5.43
N LEU A 47 7.56 24.84 5.28
CA LEU A 47 6.69 25.23 6.38
C LEU A 47 5.70 24.12 6.67
N GLN A 48 5.44 23.90 7.95
CA GLN A 48 4.57 22.84 8.42
C GLN A 48 3.51 23.41 9.36
N SER A 49 2.26 23.00 9.16
CA SER A 49 1.17 23.27 10.12
C SER A 49 1.33 22.43 11.38
N ASN A 50 0.67 22.80 12.48
CA ASN A 50 0.66 22.03 13.73
C ASN A 50 0.27 20.54 13.59
N HIS A 51 -0.42 20.17 12.52
CA HIS A 51 -0.58 18.77 12.14
C HIS A 51 0.76 18.27 11.58
N ASN A 52 1.52 17.53 12.39
CA ASN A 52 2.84 17.05 12.00
C ASN A 52 2.77 15.92 10.97
N ILE A 53 2.70 16.26 9.67
CA ILE A 53 2.63 15.29 8.56
C ILE A 53 4.04 14.95 8.03
N ILE A 54 5.02 15.83 8.24
CA ILE A 54 6.40 15.57 7.85
C ILE A 54 7.08 14.79 8.97
N ASN A 55 7.59 13.60 8.62
CA ASN A 55 8.25 12.72 9.58
C ASN A 55 9.75 12.95 9.66
N GLN A 56 10.36 13.28 8.51
CA GLN A 56 11.80 13.33 8.37
C GLN A 56 12.17 14.32 7.28
N PHE A 57 13.13 15.17 7.58
CA PHE A 57 13.83 15.94 6.58
C PHE A 57 15.06 15.18 6.14
N VAL A 58 15.29 15.16 4.83
CA VAL A 58 16.47 14.52 4.26
C VAL A 58 17.41 15.65 3.88
N ASN A 59 18.40 15.88 4.73
CA ASN A 59 19.53 16.74 4.40
C ASN A 59 20.41 15.95 3.44
N LEU A 60 20.27 16.23 2.15
CA LEU A 60 21.13 15.67 1.13
C LEU A 60 22.48 16.38 1.19
N GLU A 61 23.57 15.61 1.11
CA GLU A 61 24.86 16.19 0.75
C GLU A 61 24.73 16.84 -0.62
N ARG A 62 25.39 17.99 -0.80
CA ARG A 62 25.33 18.73 -2.07
C ARG A 62 25.76 17.83 -3.21
N ASP A 63 24.85 17.61 -4.16
CA ASP A 63 25.16 16.87 -5.37
C ASP A 63 26.14 17.70 -6.21
N TYR A 64 27.32 17.14 -6.48
CA TYR A 64 28.36 17.76 -7.30
C TYR A 64 27.92 17.92 -8.76
N MET A 65 26.87 17.23 -9.19
CA MET A 65 26.24 17.39 -10.50
C MET A 65 25.14 18.46 -10.53
N ASN A 66 24.75 19.05 -9.38
CA ASN A 66 23.77 20.12 -9.34
C ASN A 66 24.36 21.40 -9.97
N THR A 67 23.77 21.83 -11.09
CA THR A 67 24.18 23.06 -11.79
C THR A 67 23.51 24.31 -11.22
N SER A 68 22.56 24.15 -10.30
CA SER A 68 21.87 25.25 -9.63
C SER A 68 22.71 25.85 -8.50
N GLN A 69 22.48 27.13 -8.22
CA GLN A 69 22.95 27.78 -6.99
C GLN A 69 22.13 27.35 -5.76
N HIS A 70 20.98 26.71 -5.99
CA HIS A 70 20.13 26.19 -4.93
C HIS A 70 20.28 24.68 -4.81
N ASP A 71 20.45 24.21 -3.59
CA ASP A 71 20.37 22.78 -3.27
C ASP A 71 18.91 22.39 -2.98
N PRO A 72 18.50 21.18 -3.40
CA PRO A 72 17.14 20.71 -3.20
C PRO A 72 16.84 20.49 -1.71
N VAL A 73 15.71 21.01 -1.25
CA VAL A 73 15.19 20.72 0.09
C VAL A 73 14.21 19.55 -0.02
N MET A 74 14.49 18.45 0.69
CA MET A 74 13.63 17.26 0.67
C MET A 74 12.99 16.98 2.03
N ALA A 75 11.70 16.66 1.98
CA ALA A 75 10.92 16.23 3.13
C ALA A 75 10.18 14.91 2.81
N LEU A 76 10.21 13.98 3.77
CA LEU A 76 9.43 12.75 3.73
C LEU A 76 8.13 12.93 4.51
N VAL A 77 7.03 12.89 3.78
CA VAL A 77 5.67 13.05 4.30
C VAL A 77 5.06 11.66 4.47
N LYS A 78 4.51 11.35 5.65
CA LYS A 78 3.74 10.11 5.85
C LYS A 78 2.27 10.46 5.94
N VAL A 79 1.56 10.13 4.88
CA VAL A 79 0.11 10.19 4.87
C VAL A 79 -0.41 8.90 5.46
N SER A 80 -0.85 8.95 6.73
CA SER A 80 -1.63 7.87 7.32
C SER A 80 -3.06 7.99 6.83
N ILE A 81 -3.39 7.27 5.75
CA ILE A 81 -4.78 7.07 5.36
C ILE A 81 -5.40 6.15 6.42
N THR A 82 -5.99 6.76 7.45
CA THR A 82 -6.86 6.01 8.35
C THR A 82 -8.12 5.72 7.56
N ALA A 83 -8.29 4.47 7.14
CA ALA A 83 -9.58 3.99 6.65
C ALA A 83 -10.57 4.04 7.82
N LYS A 84 -11.08 5.24 8.14
CA LYS A 84 -12.25 5.39 9.01
C LYS A 84 -13.40 4.75 8.26
N GLN A 85 -13.69 3.52 8.64
CA GLN A 85 -14.93 2.79 8.39
C GLN A 85 -15.46 2.89 6.95
N ILE A 86 -14.82 2.16 6.02
CA ILE A 86 -15.62 1.47 4.99
C ILE A 86 -16.05 0.13 5.62
N GLU A 87 -16.78 0.19 6.73
CA GLU A 87 -17.36 -0.99 7.36
C GLU A 87 -18.87 -1.11 7.11
N GLU A 88 -19.50 -0.14 6.42
CA GLU A 88 -20.96 -0.16 6.30
C GLU A 88 -21.55 -0.38 4.90
N ASN A 89 -20.80 -0.42 3.78
CA ASN A 89 -21.46 -0.70 2.48
C ASN A 89 -20.69 -1.46 1.39
N ASN A 90 -19.40 -1.77 1.53
CA ASN A 90 -18.70 -2.55 0.50
C ASN A 90 -18.13 -3.84 1.10
N HIS A 91 -19.01 -4.81 1.35
CA HIS A 91 -18.59 -6.22 1.36
C HIS A 91 -18.14 -6.59 -0.04
N ILE A 92 -16.90 -6.21 -0.39
CA ILE A 92 -16.18 -6.81 -1.50
C ILE A 92 -15.91 -8.25 -1.06
N ASN A 93 -16.86 -9.12 -1.37
CA ASN A 93 -16.83 -10.54 -1.11
C ASN A 93 -15.75 -11.19 -1.99
N SER A 94 -14.48 -10.95 -1.70
CA SER A 94 -13.42 -11.78 -2.26
C SER A 94 -13.60 -13.17 -1.67
N LYS A 95 -14.02 -14.12 -2.51
CA LYS A 95 -14.19 -15.50 -2.07
C LYS A 95 -12.81 -16.04 -1.73
N LYS A 96 -12.61 -16.52 -0.50
CA LYS A 96 -11.35 -17.16 -0.11
C LYS A 96 -10.96 -18.23 -1.13
N ILE A 97 -9.78 -18.09 -1.72
CA ILE A 97 -9.27 -19.02 -2.73
C ILE A 97 -9.04 -20.38 -2.06
N ASN A 98 -9.66 -21.42 -2.63
CA ASN A 98 -9.40 -22.79 -2.20
C ASN A 98 -8.11 -23.32 -2.85
N TRP A 99 -6.98 -23.12 -2.16
CA TRP A 99 -5.64 -23.52 -2.63
C TRP A 99 -5.49 -25.01 -2.94
N GLU A 100 -6.29 -25.88 -2.32
CA GLU A 100 -6.25 -27.31 -2.62
C GLU A 100 -6.74 -27.59 -4.04
N LYS A 101 -7.69 -26.77 -4.52
CA LYS A 101 -8.33 -26.89 -5.84
C LYS A 101 -7.66 -26.06 -6.93
N VAL A 102 -6.65 -25.25 -6.64
CA VAL A 102 -5.99 -24.36 -7.62
C VAL A 102 -4.53 -24.77 -7.84
N ASN A 103 -4.06 -24.76 -9.09
CA ASN A 103 -2.63 -24.88 -9.39
C ASN A 103 -1.92 -23.56 -9.04
N ARG A 104 -1.14 -23.56 -7.96
CA ARG A 104 -0.48 -22.35 -7.43
C ARG A 104 0.47 -21.70 -8.43
N THR A 105 1.33 -22.47 -9.09
CA THR A 105 2.32 -21.92 -10.02
C THR A 105 1.64 -21.27 -11.22
N LYS A 106 0.65 -21.95 -11.82
CA LYS A 106 -0.13 -21.40 -12.94
C LYS A 106 -0.91 -20.15 -12.52
N TYR A 107 -1.49 -20.16 -11.33
CA TYR A 107 -2.21 -19.03 -10.76
C TYR A 107 -1.30 -17.80 -10.55
N GLN A 108 -0.11 -18.01 -9.98
CA GLN A 108 0.86 -16.93 -9.77
C GLN A 108 1.33 -16.31 -11.10
N SER A 109 1.66 -17.13 -12.10
CA SER A 109 2.04 -16.64 -13.42
C SER A 109 0.90 -15.85 -14.08
N MET A 110 -0.33 -16.35 -14.00
CA MET A 110 -1.50 -15.68 -14.58
C MET A 110 -1.85 -14.36 -13.90
N LEU A 111 -1.72 -14.29 -12.57
CA LEU A 111 -1.88 -13.02 -11.86
C LEU A 111 -0.82 -12.02 -12.29
N TYR A 112 0.44 -12.45 -12.37
CA TYR A 112 1.54 -11.59 -12.79
C TYR A 112 1.28 -10.99 -14.18
N GLU A 113 0.92 -11.83 -15.15
CA GLU A 113 0.56 -11.37 -16.50
C GLU A 113 -0.63 -10.40 -16.49
N LYS A 114 -1.72 -10.73 -15.78
CA LYS A 114 -2.92 -9.87 -15.76
C LYS A 114 -2.69 -8.54 -15.04
N PHE A 115 -1.85 -8.52 -13.99
CA PHE A 115 -1.50 -7.26 -13.30
C PHE A 115 -0.52 -6.41 -14.11
N GLN A 116 0.39 -7.00 -14.88
CA GLN A 116 1.28 -6.25 -15.77
C GLN A 116 0.55 -5.50 -16.88
N LEU A 117 -0.65 -5.97 -17.26
CA LEU A 117 -1.50 -5.30 -18.26
C LEU A 117 -2.27 -4.11 -17.69
N ILE A 118 -2.22 -3.90 -16.37
CA ILE A 118 -2.83 -2.73 -15.73
C ILE A 118 -1.83 -1.59 -15.85
N ASP A 119 -2.17 -0.60 -16.68
CA ASP A 119 -1.43 0.64 -16.81
C ASP A 119 -1.76 1.58 -15.64
N ILE A 120 -1.01 1.43 -14.54
CA ILE A 120 -1.24 2.15 -13.29
C ILE A 120 -1.02 3.66 -13.47
N ASP A 121 -0.08 4.05 -14.33
CA ASP A 121 0.30 5.46 -14.55
C ASP A 121 -0.79 6.24 -15.30
N ASN A 122 -1.65 5.53 -16.04
CA ASN A 122 -2.80 6.11 -16.76
C ASN A 122 -4.15 5.91 -16.03
N LEU A 123 -4.15 5.32 -14.84
CA LEU A 123 -5.36 5.16 -14.02
C LEU A 123 -5.49 6.36 -13.06
N ASP A 124 -6.44 7.25 -13.34
CA ASP A 124 -6.80 8.37 -12.46
C ASP A 124 -7.56 7.87 -11.21
N ILE A 125 -6.87 7.16 -10.31
CA ILE A 125 -7.47 6.60 -9.09
C ILE A 125 -7.68 7.71 -8.07
N ASN A 126 -8.93 7.99 -7.74
CA ASN A 126 -9.35 8.96 -6.73
C ASN A 126 -10.42 8.35 -5.81
N ILE A 127 -10.83 9.09 -4.78
CA ILE A 127 -11.80 8.63 -3.77
C ILE A 127 -13.13 8.18 -4.41
N SER A 128 -13.53 8.77 -5.54
CA SER A 128 -14.79 8.45 -6.20
C SER A 128 -14.78 7.13 -6.99
N ASN A 129 -13.60 6.63 -7.39
CA ASN A 129 -13.48 5.43 -8.23
C ASN A 129 -12.63 4.30 -7.63
N VAL A 130 -12.08 4.48 -6.42
CA VAL A 130 -11.30 3.45 -5.71
C VAL A 130 -12.06 2.13 -5.54
N ASN A 131 -13.39 2.18 -5.38
CA ASN A 131 -14.23 1.00 -5.29
C ASN A 131 -14.25 0.22 -6.61
N ILE A 132 -14.38 0.91 -7.74
CA ILE A 132 -14.38 0.31 -9.08
C ILE A 132 -13.03 -0.37 -9.35
N PHE A 133 -11.94 0.31 -8.99
CA PHE A 133 -10.61 -0.25 -9.12
C PHE A 133 -10.42 -1.49 -8.23
N THR A 134 -10.90 -1.45 -6.99
CA THR A 134 -10.81 -2.58 -6.06
C THR A 134 -11.65 -3.77 -6.56
N GLU A 135 -12.84 -3.53 -7.11
CA GLU A 135 -13.66 -4.57 -7.74
C GLU A 135 -12.96 -5.19 -8.95
N MET A 136 -12.30 -4.39 -9.79
CA MET A 136 -11.51 -4.88 -10.92
C MET A 136 -10.41 -5.84 -10.45
N LEU A 137 -9.63 -5.46 -9.43
CA LEU A 137 -8.58 -6.31 -8.87
C LEU A 137 -9.14 -7.61 -8.28
N CYS A 138 -10.26 -7.53 -7.56
CA CYS A 138 -10.93 -8.71 -6.99
C CYS A 138 -11.43 -9.66 -8.09
N ASN A 139 -11.96 -9.10 -9.19
CA ASN A 139 -12.38 -9.89 -10.35
C ASN A 139 -11.20 -10.60 -11.02
N ILE A 140 -10.03 -9.96 -11.14
CA ILE A 140 -8.82 -10.59 -11.67
C ILE A 140 -8.41 -11.78 -10.80
N ILE A 141 -8.45 -11.61 -9.48
CA ILE A 141 -8.14 -12.67 -8.50
C ILE A 141 -9.09 -13.86 -8.66
N ASP A 142 -10.40 -13.60 -8.66
CA ASP A 142 -11.43 -14.63 -8.71
C ASP A 142 -11.47 -15.38 -10.04
N THR A 143 -11.32 -14.68 -11.16
CA THR A 143 -11.29 -15.28 -12.51
C THR A 143 -10.05 -16.15 -12.69
N SER A 144 -8.88 -15.67 -12.26
CA SER A 144 -7.63 -16.42 -12.35
C SER A 144 -7.67 -17.69 -11.49
N ALA A 145 -8.32 -17.64 -10.33
CA ALA A 145 -8.50 -18.83 -9.48
C ALA A 145 -9.38 -19.89 -10.17
N LYS A 146 -10.43 -19.47 -10.88
CA LYS A 146 -11.30 -20.38 -11.66
C LYS A 146 -10.57 -21.00 -12.85
N GLU A 147 -9.83 -20.19 -13.61
CA GLU A 147 -9.05 -20.64 -14.78
C GLU A 147 -7.89 -21.58 -14.44
N CYS A 148 -7.39 -21.48 -13.20
CA CYS A 148 -6.32 -22.32 -12.67
C CYS A 148 -6.82 -23.49 -11.81
N ALA A 149 -8.13 -23.77 -11.83
CA ALA A 149 -8.69 -24.91 -11.13
C ALA A 149 -8.04 -26.22 -11.61
N LYS A 150 -7.58 -27.04 -10.66
CA LYS A 150 -7.07 -28.38 -10.94
C LYS A 150 -8.20 -29.20 -11.57
N PRO A 151 -7.91 -30.04 -12.57
CA PRO A 151 -8.91 -30.93 -13.14
C PRO A 151 -9.54 -31.76 -12.02
N ASN A 152 -10.86 -31.76 -11.98
CA ASN A 152 -11.61 -32.49 -10.97
C ASN A 152 -11.37 -33.98 -11.21
N LYS A 153 -10.42 -34.58 -10.48
CA LYS A 153 -10.28 -36.04 -10.45
C LYS A 153 -11.60 -36.54 -9.88
N GLN A 154 -12.50 -37.02 -10.72
CA GLN A 154 -13.67 -37.76 -10.26
C GLN A 154 -13.12 -38.86 -9.37
N LYS A 155 -13.31 -38.71 -8.04
CA LYS A 155 -13.05 -39.80 -7.11
C LYS A 155 -13.99 -40.90 -7.57
N SER A 156 -13.46 -41.93 -8.26
CA SER A 156 -14.21 -43.14 -8.52
C SER A 156 -14.66 -43.61 -7.13
N ARG A 157 -15.97 -43.56 -6.89
CA ARG A 157 -16.50 -44.08 -5.63
C ARG A 157 -16.00 -45.52 -5.56
N PRO A 158 -15.32 -45.95 -4.49
CA PRO A 158 -15.08 -47.36 -4.29
C PRO A 158 -16.46 -48.01 -4.35
N ARG A 159 -16.66 -48.94 -5.29
CA ARG A 159 -17.88 -49.75 -5.34
C ARG A 159 -18.06 -50.31 -3.93
N LYS A 160 -19.22 -50.08 -3.30
CA LYS A 160 -19.54 -50.67 -2.00
C LYS A 160 -19.18 -52.15 -2.11
N ARG A 161 -18.18 -52.61 -1.34
CA ARG A 161 -17.96 -54.06 -1.18
C ARG A 161 -19.25 -54.58 -0.56
N TYR A 162 -20.03 -55.28 -1.35
CA TYR A 162 -21.15 -56.05 -0.83
C TYR A 162 -20.54 -57.06 0.14
N TRP A 163 -20.88 -56.95 1.41
CA TRP A 163 -20.60 -58.04 2.34
C TRP A 163 -21.38 -59.26 1.84
N PRO A 164 -20.74 -60.44 1.73
CA PRO A 164 -21.43 -61.71 1.55
C PRO A 164 -22.54 -61.85 2.60
N ASP A 165 -23.64 -62.49 2.22
CA ASP A 165 -24.81 -62.58 3.08
C ASP A 165 -24.52 -63.32 4.39
N GLU A 166 -23.52 -64.21 4.42
CA GLU A 166 -23.06 -64.87 5.65
C GLU A 166 -22.54 -63.86 6.69
N ILE A 167 -21.81 -62.83 6.25
CA ILE A 167 -21.23 -61.83 7.16
C ILE A 167 -22.30 -60.85 7.65
N LYS A 168 -23.28 -60.50 6.80
CA LYS A 168 -24.42 -59.69 7.24
C LYS A 168 -25.24 -60.43 8.31
N LYS A 169 -25.44 -61.74 8.13
CA LYS A 169 -26.20 -62.57 9.06
C LYS A 169 -25.51 -62.67 10.43
N ALA A 170 -24.20 -62.93 10.44
CA ALA A 170 -23.41 -62.97 11.67
C ALA A 170 -23.41 -61.64 12.45
N CYS A 171 -23.39 -60.49 11.77
CA CYS A 171 -23.46 -59.18 12.44
C CYS A 171 -24.84 -58.84 13.01
N CYS A 172 -25.92 -59.42 12.46
CA CYS A 172 -27.28 -59.20 12.95
C CYS A 172 -27.63 -60.10 14.14
N GLU A 173 -27.08 -61.32 14.21
CA GLU A 173 -27.35 -62.27 15.30
C GLU A 173 -26.76 -61.83 16.65
N ASN A 174 -25.70 -61.01 16.64
CA ASN A 174 -25.07 -60.50 17.87
C ASN A 174 -25.78 -59.31 18.55
N LYS A 175 -26.91 -58.82 18.02
CA LYS A 175 -27.65 -57.69 18.64
C LYS A 175 -28.60 -58.09 19.77
N HIS A 176 -28.75 -59.38 20.07
CA HIS A 176 -29.67 -59.88 21.10
C HIS A 176 -28.98 -60.59 22.29
N HIS A 177 -27.67 -60.49 22.42
CA HIS A 177 -26.94 -60.99 23.58
C HIS A 177 -26.08 -59.90 24.22
N PHE A 178 -26.74 -58.92 24.82
CA PHE A 178 -26.25 -58.16 25.99
C PHE A 178 -27.46 -57.72 26.81
#